data_AF-A0A1Z8U8I2-F1
#
_entry.id   AF-A0A1Z8U8I2-F1
#
_cell.length_a   1.000
_cell.length_b   1.000
_cell.length_c   1.000
_cell.angle_alpha   90.00
_cell.angle_beta   90.00
_cell.angle_gamma   90.00
#
_symmetry.space_group_name_H-M   'P 1'
#
loop_
_entity.id
_entity.type
_entity.pdbx_description
1 polymer ?
#
loop_
_entity_poly.entity_id
_entity_poly.type
_entity_poly.pdbx_seq_one_letter_code
_entity_poly.pdbx_strand_id
1 'polypeptide(L)'
;MSSSHEVLGREKQKGFTLLEVVIALAVFAFLIGGLLGFLPWSVEGVSKVREQDTAYGLVDAVQIELERMGFSLVEASTNRLTGLYSSFDFPRESVNQFDLLLVAKRKGGQVAFEQVVSNEPTAFLNGDQLEEGTNQELLTKEMGGVVYFNLTPQQDPISLFGYDDGHKETFPWSTRWIPEEERYYLIKCSQFPLEHRHQHHPSNGFLGLQVDIQWPYKVPDPSNSEGYRRIPFRFRNHFRLPMAITR
;
A
#
# COMPACT_ATOMS: atom_id res chain seq x y z
N MET A 1 -33.66 -72.62 -52.43
CA MET A 1 -33.09 -72.08 -51.18
C MET A 1 -32.22 -70.90 -51.57
N SER A 2 -32.79 -69.71 -51.51
CA SER A 2 -32.55 -68.66 -50.51
C SER A 2 -31.59 -67.60 -51.06
N SER A 3 -32.22 -66.52 -51.50
CA SER A 3 -31.64 -65.20 -51.77
C SER A 3 -31.03 -64.64 -50.48
N SER A 4 -29.88 -63.99 -50.60
CA SER A 4 -29.38 -63.05 -49.59
C SER A 4 -28.67 -61.91 -50.31
N HIS A 5 -29.47 -60.91 -50.70
CA HIS A 5 -28.96 -59.59 -51.05
C HIS A 5 -28.57 -58.87 -49.75
N GLU A 6 -27.28 -58.65 -49.53
CA GLU A 6 -26.80 -57.65 -48.58
C GLU A 6 -27.19 -56.26 -49.08
N VAL A 7 -28.08 -55.59 -48.34
CA VAL A 7 -28.38 -54.17 -48.52
C VAL A 7 -27.35 -53.38 -47.72
N LEU A 8 -26.31 -52.92 -48.42
CA LEU A 8 -25.40 -51.88 -47.90
C LEU A 8 -26.23 -50.61 -47.64
N GLY A 9 -26.52 -50.35 -46.36
CA GLY A 9 -27.08 -49.09 -45.91
C GLY A 9 -26.12 -47.95 -46.23
N ARG A 10 -26.44 -47.16 -47.26
CA ARG A 10 -25.83 -45.84 -47.48
C ARG A 10 -26.21 -44.97 -46.28
N GLU A 11 -25.26 -44.70 -45.39
CA GLU A 11 -25.36 -43.54 -44.51
C GLU A 11 -25.51 -42.29 -45.39
N LYS A 12 -26.68 -41.65 -45.31
CA LYS A 12 -26.90 -40.35 -45.96
C LYS A 12 -25.95 -39.35 -45.30
N GLN A 13 -24.87 -39.00 -45.98
CA GLN A 13 -24.14 -37.76 -45.69
C GLN A 13 -25.10 -36.60 -45.91
N LYS A 14 -25.74 -36.13 -44.84
CA LYS A 14 -26.55 -34.93 -44.84
C LYS A 14 -25.60 -33.74 -44.88
N GLY A 15 -25.53 -33.06 -46.02
CA GLY A 15 -24.87 -31.76 -46.11
C GLY A 15 -25.64 -30.71 -45.31
N PHE A 16 -24.92 -29.70 -44.82
CA PHE A 16 -25.53 -28.57 -44.11
C PHE A 16 -26.32 -27.68 -45.06
N THR A 17 -27.48 -27.20 -44.61
CA THR A 17 -28.24 -26.20 -45.36
C THR A 17 -27.60 -24.82 -45.21
N LEU A 18 -27.75 -23.96 -46.22
CA LEU A 18 -27.26 -22.57 -46.15
C LEU A 18 -27.82 -21.84 -44.92
N LEU A 19 -29.07 -22.12 -44.57
CA LEU A 19 -29.75 -21.56 -43.41
C LEU A 19 -29.10 -21.98 -42.09
N GLU A 20 -28.79 -23.27 -41.91
CA GLU A 20 -28.07 -23.76 -40.73
C GLU A 20 -26.70 -23.10 -40.57
N VAL A 21 -25.96 -22.93 -41.68
CA VAL A 21 -24.64 -22.31 -41.65
C VAL A 21 -24.74 -20.83 -41.22
N VAL A 22 -25.70 -20.09 -41.76
CA VAL A 22 -25.90 -18.68 -41.40
C VAL A 22 -26.33 -18.53 -39.93
N ILE A 23 -27.25 -19.37 -39.46
CA ILE A 23 -27.68 -19.35 -38.05
C ILE A 23 -26.50 -19.72 -37.14
N ALA A 24 -25.73 -20.75 -37.48
CA ALA A 24 -24.57 -21.17 -36.72
C ALA A 24 -23.50 -20.07 -36.64
N LEU A 25 -23.23 -19.38 -37.74
CA LEU A 25 -22.28 -18.25 -37.76
C LEU A 25 -22.78 -17.06 -36.92
N ALA A 26 -24.08 -16.74 -36.98
CA ALA A 26 -24.66 -15.67 -36.17
C ALA A 26 -24.59 -15.98 -34.67
N VAL A 27 -24.92 -17.22 -34.27
CA VAL A 27 -24.83 -17.67 -32.87
C VAL A 27 -23.37 -17.70 -32.42
N PHE A 28 -22.45 -18.17 -33.25
CA PHE A 28 -21.03 -18.22 -32.95
C PHE A 28 -20.44 -16.81 -32.76
N ALA A 29 -20.77 -15.88 -33.66
CA ALA A 29 -20.37 -14.48 -33.54
C ALA A 29 -20.94 -13.81 -32.30
N PHE A 30 -22.20 -14.10 -31.95
CA PHE A 30 -22.83 -13.58 -30.73
C PHE A 30 -22.16 -14.15 -29.46
N LEU A 31 -21.85 -15.44 -29.42
CA LEU A 31 -21.17 -16.08 -28.29
C LEU A 31 -19.77 -15.52 -28.08
N ILE A 32 -18.98 -15.39 -29.16
CA ILE A 32 -17.64 -14.81 -29.09
C ILE A 32 -17.72 -13.33 -28.70
N GLY A 33 -18.62 -12.56 -29.33
CA GLY A 33 -18.81 -11.15 -29.02
C GLY A 33 -19.22 -10.92 -27.56
N GLY A 34 -20.12 -11.75 -27.05
CA GLY A 34 -20.50 -11.75 -25.63
C GLY A 34 -19.31 -12.05 -24.73
N LEU A 35 -18.60 -13.16 -24.97
CA LEU A 35 -17.46 -13.56 -24.14
C LEU A 35 -16.34 -12.51 -24.12
N LEU A 36 -15.97 -12.00 -25.30
CA LEU A 36 -14.93 -10.97 -25.44
C LEU A 36 -15.36 -9.64 -24.80
N GLY A 37 -16.66 -9.30 -24.83
CA GLY A 37 -17.20 -8.11 -24.20
C GLY A 37 -17.06 -8.09 -22.67
N PHE A 38 -17.06 -9.26 -22.01
CA PHE A 38 -16.94 -9.37 -20.56
C PHE A 38 -15.50 -9.51 -20.04
N LEU A 39 -14.52 -9.75 -20.92
CA LEU A 39 -13.12 -9.94 -20.52
C LEU A 39 -12.50 -8.71 -19.84
N PRO A 40 -12.62 -7.47 -20.36
CA PRO A 40 -11.99 -6.30 -19.74
C PRO A 40 -12.46 -6.09 -18.29
N TRP A 41 -13.76 -6.20 -18.07
CA TRP A 41 -14.38 -6.04 -16.74
C TRP A 41 -13.93 -7.13 -15.76
N SER A 42 -13.82 -8.37 -16.23
CA SER A 42 -13.38 -9.50 -15.40
C SER A 42 -11.92 -9.34 -14.95
N VAL A 43 -11.04 -8.87 -15.84
CA VAL A 43 -9.62 -8.68 -15.53
C VAL A 43 -9.39 -7.52 -14.54
N GLU A 44 -10.11 -6.41 -14.71
CA GLU A 44 -10.05 -5.29 -13.75
C GLU A 44 -10.53 -5.69 -12.36
N GLY A 45 -11.62 -6.46 -12.27
CA GLY A 45 -12.14 -6.99 -11.01
C GLY A 45 -11.12 -7.85 -10.27
N VAL A 46 -10.48 -8.80 -10.97
CA VAL A 46 -9.46 -9.68 -10.40
C VAL A 46 -8.24 -8.89 -9.92
N SER A 47 -7.79 -7.88 -10.67
CA SER A 47 -6.66 -7.03 -10.25
C SER A 47 -6.97 -6.27 -8.96
N LYS A 48 -8.18 -5.70 -8.83
CA LYS A 48 -8.59 -4.95 -7.63
C LYS A 48 -8.64 -5.84 -6.40
N VAL A 49 -9.22 -7.04 -6.52
CA VAL A 49 -9.26 -8.02 -5.41
C VAL A 49 -7.86 -8.44 -5.00
N ARG A 50 -6.99 -8.76 -5.98
CA ARG A 50 -5.60 -9.14 -5.70
C ARG A 50 -4.82 -8.04 -4.97
N GLU A 51 -4.99 -6.79 -5.36
CA GLU A 51 -4.32 -5.65 -4.72
C GLU A 51 -4.80 -5.44 -3.29
N GLN A 52 -6.10 -5.65 -3.04
CA GLN A 52 -6.69 -5.61 -1.71
C GLN A 52 -6.19 -6.76 -0.84
N ASP A 53 -6.16 -7.99 -1.35
CA ASP A 53 -5.60 -9.16 -0.64
C ASP A 53 -4.12 -8.94 -0.30
N THR A 54 -3.36 -8.38 -1.23
CA THR A 54 -1.95 -8.03 -1.01
C THR A 54 -1.84 -6.97 0.09
N ALA A 55 -2.70 -5.95 0.10
CA ALA A 55 -2.72 -4.92 1.13
C ALA A 55 -3.02 -5.49 2.52
N TYR A 56 -3.96 -6.43 2.62
CA TYR A 56 -4.23 -7.15 3.87
C TYR A 56 -3.06 -8.01 4.33
N GLY A 57 -2.30 -8.58 3.39
CA GLY A 57 -1.07 -9.31 3.68
C GLY A 57 0.10 -8.45 4.16
N LEU A 58 0.04 -7.12 4.04
CA LEU A 58 1.12 -6.23 4.49
C LEU A 58 1.15 -6.01 6.01
N VAL A 59 0.10 -6.38 6.74
CA VAL A 59 -0.02 -6.12 8.19
C VAL A 59 1.18 -6.66 8.96
N ASP A 60 1.60 -7.89 8.68
CA ASP A 60 2.74 -8.52 9.35
C ASP A 60 4.06 -7.81 8.99
N ALA A 61 4.24 -7.42 7.73
CA ALA A 61 5.43 -6.70 7.28
C ALA A 61 5.52 -5.30 7.89
N VAL A 62 4.38 -4.62 8.09
CA VAL A 62 4.31 -3.35 8.81
C VAL A 62 4.76 -3.55 10.26
N GLN A 63 4.25 -4.59 10.94
CA GLN A 63 4.65 -4.89 12.31
C GLN A 63 6.17 -5.11 12.42
N ILE A 64 6.73 -5.94 11.53
CA ILE A 64 8.17 -6.24 11.50
C ILE A 64 9.00 -4.97 11.29
N GLU A 65 8.60 -4.08 10.37
CA GLU A 65 9.35 -2.84 10.13
C GLU A 65 9.26 -1.88 11.31
N LEU A 66 8.09 -1.76 11.95
CA LEU A 66 7.92 -0.95 13.17
C LEU A 66 8.77 -1.50 14.33
N GLU A 67 8.82 -2.82 14.52
CA GLU A 67 9.68 -3.46 15.52
C GLU A 67 11.17 -3.23 15.23
N ARG A 68 11.57 -3.33 13.95
CA ARG A 68 12.95 -3.03 13.52
C ARG A 68 13.34 -1.58 13.78
N MET A 69 12.43 -0.64 13.55
CA MET A 69 12.63 0.78 13.87
C MET A 69 12.77 1.01 15.38
N GLY A 70 12.08 0.21 16.19
CA GLY A 70 12.10 0.26 17.63
C GLY A 70 11.18 1.33 18.22
N PHE A 71 10.73 1.08 19.45
CA PHE A 71 9.71 1.89 20.13
C PHE A 71 10.01 3.40 20.14
N SER A 72 11.25 3.78 20.47
CA SER A 72 11.62 5.20 20.63
C SER A 72 11.53 6.00 19.33
N LEU A 73 11.85 5.38 18.19
CA LEU A 73 11.78 6.01 16.88
C LEU A 73 10.32 6.08 16.42
N VAL A 74 9.57 4.98 16.55
CA VAL A 74 8.16 4.92 16.18
C VAL A 74 7.33 5.93 16.98
N GLU A 75 7.54 6.02 18.29
CA GLU A 75 6.89 7.02 19.15
C GLU A 75 7.17 8.46 18.69
N ALA A 76 8.45 8.78 18.42
CA ALA A 76 8.83 10.11 17.98
C ALA A 76 8.28 10.43 16.57
N SER A 77 8.29 9.46 15.66
CA SER A 77 7.82 9.62 14.27
C SER A 77 6.30 9.73 14.14
N THR A 78 5.55 9.32 15.17
CA THR A 78 4.09 9.37 15.22
C THR A 78 3.57 10.38 16.25
N ASN A 79 4.43 11.33 16.63
CA ASN A 79 4.17 12.30 17.70
C ASN A 79 2.82 12.99 17.46
N ARG A 80 1.90 12.86 18.41
CA ARG A 80 0.60 13.52 18.36
C ARG A 80 0.20 14.14 19.69
N LEU A 81 0.66 13.57 20.80
CA LEU A 81 0.33 14.02 22.14
C LEU A 81 1.59 14.51 22.87
N THR A 82 1.41 15.52 23.72
CA THR A 82 2.46 16.15 24.55
C THR A 82 2.06 16.15 26.02
N GLY A 83 3.01 16.36 26.92
CA GLY A 83 2.77 16.35 28.37
C GLY A 83 2.53 14.95 28.96
N LEU A 84 2.70 13.88 28.17
CA LEU A 84 2.47 12.50 28.60
C LEU A 84 3.46 12.05 29.68
N TYR A 85 4.70 12.56 29.61
CA TYR A 85 5.83 12.09 30.41
C TYR A 85 6.12 12.93 31.65
N SER A 86 5.36 14.02 31.85
CA SER A 86 5.47 14.91 33.00
C SER A 86 4.41 14.54 34.04
N SER A 87 4.82 14.37 35.30
CA SER A 87 3.89 14.10 36.40
C SER A 87 3.01 15.30 36.77
N PHE A 88 3.31 16.48 36.21
CA PHE A 88 2.62 17.74 36.51
C PHE A 88 1.81 18.29 35.33
N ASP A 89 1.88 17.65 34.16
CA ASP A 89 1.11 18.03 32.99
C ASP A 89 -0.02 17.05 32.70
N PHE A 90 -0.99 17.52 31.91
CA PHE A 90 -2.03 16.69 31.34
C PHE A 90 -1.76 16.43 29.86
N PRO A 91 -2.12 15.24 29.33
CA PRO A 91 -2.04 14.96 27.91
C PRO A 91 -2.79 16.01 27.09
N ARG A 92 -2.13 16.54 26.05
CA ARG A 92 -2.73 17.48 25.10
C ARG A 92 -2.24 17.20 23.69
N GLU A 93 -3.02 17.62 22.70
CA GLU A 93 -2.60 17.58 21.30
C GLU A 93 -1.29 18.37 21.11
N SER A 94 -0.33 17.77 20.42
CA SER A 94 0.94 18.39 20.08
C SER A 94 0.74 19.46 19.02
N VAL A 95 1.55 20.52 19.09
CA VAL A 95 1.66 21.52 18.02
C VAL A 95 2.28 20.88 16.77
N ASN A 96 3.24 19.97 16.96
CA ASN A 96 3.94 19.28 15.89
C ASN A 96 3.40 17.86 15.79
N GLN A 97 2.35 17.67 15.00
CA GLN A 97 1.79 16.34 14.77
C GLN A 97 2.48 15.69 13.57
N PHE A 98 2.86 14.42 13.71
CA PHE A 98 3.61 13.70 12.68
C PHE A 98 2.91 12.42 12.24
N ASP A 99 3.03 12.13 10.95
CA ASP A 99 2.71 10.83 10.37
C ASP A 99 4.01 10.13 9.96
N LEU A 100 4.16 8.88 10.40
CA LEU A 100 5.21 7.98 9.96
C LEU A 100 4.78 7.34 8.64
N LEU A 101 5.59 7.48 7.59
CA LEU A 101 5.32 6.89 6.28
C LEU A 101 6.19 5.66 6.05
N LEU A 102 5.55 4.53 5.73
CA LEU A 102 6.20 3.33 5.22
C LEU A 102 5.70 3.06 3.80
N VAL A 103 6.48 2.32 3.02
CA VAL A 103 6.13 1.96 1.64
C VAL A 103 6.36 0.48 1.36
N ALA A 104 5.58 -0.05 0.43
CA ALA A 104 5.75 -1.41 -0.07
C ALA A 104 5.56 -1.49 -1.59
N LYS A 105 6.12 -2.55 -2.16
CA LYS A 105 6.02 -2.84 -3.60
C LYS A 105 4.62 -3.32 -3.97
N ARG A 106 4.22 -3.18 -5.25
CA ARG A 106 2.92 -3.69 -5.75
C ARG A 106 2.73 -5.20 -5.52
N LYS A 107 3.82 -5.97 -5.51
CA LYS A 107 3.77 -7.42 -5.24
C LYS A 107 3.64 -7.75 -3.73
N GLY A 108 3.64 -6.74 -2.86
CA GLY A 108 3.71 -6.89 -1.41
C GLY A 108 5.09 -7.36 -0.94
N GLY A 109 5.09 -8.09 0.19
CA GLY A 109 6.30 -8.63 0.79
C GLY A 109 6.92 -7.65 1.78
N GLN A 110 7.94 -6.90 1.35
CA GLN A 110 8.67 -6.00 2.24
C GLN A 110 7.99 -4.64 2.39
N VAL A 111 8.01 -4.13 3.62
CA VAL A 111 7.70 -2.75 3.99
C VAL A 111 8.98 -2.08 4.43
N ALA A 112 9.19 -0.81 4.03
CA ALA A 112 10.36 -0.03 4.41
C ALA A 112 9.96 1.36 4.90
N PHE A 113 10.65 1.86 5.91
CA PHE A 113 10.49 3.22 6.42
C PHE A 113 10.90 4.26 5.37
N GLU A 114 9.94 5.05 4.87
CA GLU A 114 10.18 6.06 3.84
C GLU A 114 10.67 7.37 4.44
N GLN A 115 9.86 7.99 5.30
CA GLN A 115 10.10 9.30 5.92
C GLN A 115 9.07 9.63 7.00
N VAL A 116 9.27 10.74 7.71
CA VAL A 116 8.30 11.31 8.67
C VAL A 116 7.84 12.65 8.14
N VAL A 117 6.53 12.90 8.15
CA VAL A 117 5.97 14.16 7.64
C VAL A 117 5.10 14.87 8.68
N SER A 118 4.92 16.18 8.53
CA SER A 118 3.88 16.92 9.25
C SER A 118 2.51 16.33 8.93
N ASN A 119 1.67 16.18 9.94
CA ASN A 119 0.29 15.79 9.75
C ASN A 119 -0.45 16.95 9.08
N GLU A 120 -0.92 16.70 7.85
CA GLU A 120 -1.75 17.65 7.12
C GLU A 120 -3.24 17.27 7.22
N PRO A 121 -4.15 18.26 7.29
CA PRO A 121 -5.58 17.99 7.32
C PRO A 121 -6.05 17.21 6.09
N THR A 122 -6.98 16.27 6.28
CA THR A 122 -7.50 15.44 5.17
C THR A 122 -8.14 16.29 4.06
N ALA A 123 -8.74 17.41 4.42
CA ALA A 123 -9.30 18.36 3.45
C ALA A 123 -8.23 18.93 2.50
N PHE A 124 -7.02 19.16 3.00
CA PHE A 124 -5.89 19.61 2.21
C PHE A 124 -5.41 18.50 1.25
N LEU A 125 -5.31 17.27 1.74
CA LEU A 125 -4.91 16.10 0.94
C LEU A 125 -5.93 15.72 -0.16
N ASN A 126 -7.20 16.09 0.00
CA ASN A 126 -8.26 15.87 -1.01
C ASN A 126 -8.22 16.87 -2.19
N GLY A 127 -7.37 17.91 -2.12
CA GLY A 127 -7.13 18.85 -3.21
C GLY A 127 -6.28 18.24 -4.33
N ASP A 128 -5.46 19.07 -4.96
CA ASP A 128 -4.50 18.65 -5.99
C ASP A 128 -3.08 18.42 -5.41
N GLN A 129 -2.99 18.34 -4.08
CA GLN A 129 -1.75 18.06 -3.36
C GLN A 129 -1.31 16.61 -3.58
N LEU A 130 -0.03 16.43 -3.92
CA LEU A 130 0.58 15.11 -4.16
C LEU A 130 1.52 14.65 -3.03
N GLU A 131 1.93 15.57 -2.16
CA GLU A 131 2.75 15.28 -0.98
C GLU A 131 1.88 15.00 0.24
N GLU A 132 2.33 14.09 1.10
CA GLU A 132 1.61 13.73 2.33
C GLU A 132 1.76 14.76 3.45
N GLY A 133 2.77 15.63 3.35
CA GLY A 133 3.12 16.66 4.32
C GLY A 133 4.58 17.10 4.14
N THR A 134 5.04 18.00 5.01
CA THR A 134 6.42 18.48 4.99
C THR A 134 7.32 17.48 5.71
N ASN A 135 8.39 17.01 5.05
CA ASN A 135 9.35 16.08 5.66
C ASN A 135 9.99 16.66 6.93
N GLN A 136 10.18 15.81 7.93
CA GLN A 136 10.77 16.13 9.23
C GLN A 136 12.09 15.40 9.38
N GLU A 137 13.14 16.13 9.75
CA GLU A 137 14.48 15.56 9.92
C GLU A 137 14.71 15.00 11.33
N LEU A 138 14.10 15.65 12.34
CA LEU A 138 14.29 15.30 13.74
C LEU A 138 13.11 15.74 14.62
N LEU A 139 13.06 15.17 15.83
CA LEU A 139 12.24 15.64 16.93
C LEU A 139 13.09 15.79 18.20
N THR A 140 12.96 16.94 18.85
CA THR A 140 13.49 17.16 20.21
C THR A 140 12.43 16.74 21.23
N LYS A 141 12.74 15.76 22.08
CA LYS A 141 11.80 15.25 23.09
C LYS A 141 11.68 16.24 24.27
N GLU A 142 10.50 16.27 24.90
CA GLU A 142 10.20 17.16 26.05
C GLU A 142 11.16 16.96 27.23
N MET A 143 11.48 15.70 27.55
CA MET A 143 12.37 15.33 28.65
C MET A 143 13.85 15.34 28.25
N GLY A 144 14.17 15.91 27.08
CA GLY A 144 15.51 15.94 26.51
C GLY A 144 15.79 14.77 25.56
N GLY A 145 16.80 14.96 24.72
CA GLY A 145 17.19 14.04 23.65
C GLY A 145 16.63 14.44 22.29
N VAL A 146 17.32 14.02 21.24
CA VAL A 146 16.97 14.26 19.85
C VAL A 146 16.82 12.91 19.15
N VAL A 147 15.74 12.74 18.41
CA VAL A 147 15.53 11.60 17.53
C VAL A 147 15.67 12.09 16.10
N TYR A 148 16.58 11.47 15.34
CA TYR A 148 16.74 11.74 13.91
C TYR A 148 15.90 10.74 13.10
N PHE A 149 15.28 11.21 12.02
CA PHE A 149 14.37 10.40 11.21
C PHE A 149 14.99 9.88 9.92
N ASN A 150 15.87 10.66 9.28
CA ASN A 150 16.41 10.30 7.97
C ASN A 150 17.85 9.79 8.04
N LEU A 151 18.74 10.52 8.70
CA LEU A 151 20.16 10.20 8.84
C LEU A 151 20.58 10.23 10.32
N THR A 152 21.45 9.31 10.72
CA THR A 152 22.13 9.40 12.02
C THR A 152 23.14 10.58 12.01
N PRO A 153 23.64 11.01 13.19
CA PRO A 153 24.74 11.97 13.24
C PRO A 153 25.99 11.52 12.47
N GLN A 154 26.17 10.20 12.29
CA GLN A 154 27.27 9.59 11.54
C GLN A 154 26.99 9.50 10.02
N GLN A 155 25.86 10.04 9.56
CA GLN A 155 25.39 9.97 8.16
C GLN A 155 24.95 8.57 7.70
N ASP A 156 24.62 7.67 8.63
CA ASP A 156 24.02 6.39 8.28
C ASP A 156 22.50 6.55 8.05
N PRO A 157 21.91 5.91 7.03
CA PRO A 157 20.50 6.11 6.72
C PRO A 157 19.56 5.28 7.59
N ILE A 158 18.58 5.99 8.14
CA ILE A 158 17.50 5.47 8.98
C ILE A 158 16.28 5.16 8.09
N SER A 159 15.86 6.12 7.27
CA SER A 159 14.73 6.07 6.33
C SER A 159 15.19 6.04 4.88
N LEU A 160 14.32 5.64 3.93
CA LEU A 160 14.63 5.67 2.49
C LEU A 160 14.92 7.08 1.97
N PHE A 161 14.34 8.12 2.58
CA PHE A 161 14.62 9.52 2.22
C PHE A 161 16.09 9.90 2.46
N GLY A 162 16.73 9.29 3.47
CA GLY A 162 18.16 9.50 3.76
C GLY A 162 19.11 8.69 2.87
N TYR A 163 18.63 7.83 1.96
CA TYR A 163 19.51 6.96 1.18
C TYR A 163 20.20 7.76 0.07
N ASP A 164 21.51 7.60 -0.03
CA ASP A 164 22.27 7.94 -1.25
C ASP A 164 22.41 6.71 -2.17
N ASP A 165 23.08 6.90 -3.31
CA ASP A 165 23.32 5.84 -4.29
C ASP A 165 24.21 4.70 -3.75
N GLY A 166 25.14 4.98 -2.84
CA GLY A 166 26.03 3.97 -2.27
C GLY A 166 25.28 3.00 -1.35
N HIS A 167 24.29 3.50 -0.61
CA HIS A 167 23.46 2.67 0.28
C HIS A 167 22.56 1.69 -0.47
N LYS A 168 22.18 2.01 -1.72
CA LYS A 168 21.29 1.15 -2.53
C LYS A 168 21.91 -0.20 -2.85
N GLU A 169 23.24 -0.28 -2.91
CA GLU A 169 23.98 -1.49 -3.26
C GLU A 169 24.68 -2.14 -2.05
N THR A 170 24.82 -1.41 -0.94
CA THR A 170 25.62 -1.83 0.22
C THR A 170 24.74 -2.43 1.34
N PHE A 171 25.11 -3.61 1.83
CA PHE A 171 24.48 -4.21 3.02
C PHE A 171 24.83 -3.41 4.29
N PRO A 172 23.91 -3.22 5.26
CA PRO A 172 22.55 -3.78 5.35
C PRO A 172 21.46 -2.94 4.69
N TRP A 173 21.80 -1.82 4.05
CA TRP A 173 20.80 -0.86 3.55
C TRP A 173 20.16 -1.32 2.25
N SER A 174 20.92 -1.95 1.37
CA SER A 174 20.44 -2.45 0.08
C SER A 174 19.23 -3.39 0.20
N THR A 175 19.14 -4.16 1.29
CA THR A 175 18.02 -5.07 1.52
C THR A 175 16.71 -4.36 1.83
N ARG A 176 16.74 -3.06 2.18
CA ARG A 176 15.54 -2.25 2.47
C ARG A 176 15.17 -1.33 1.32
N TRP A 177 16.05 -1.14 0.34
CA TRP A 177 15.84 -0.18 -0.73
C TRP A 177 14.64 -0.55 -1.61
N ILE A 178 13.72 0.40 -1.75
CA ILE A 178 12.59 0.32 -2.69
C ILE A 178 12.65 1.54 -3.60
N PRO A 179 12.88 1.35 -4.92
CA PRO A 179 12.84 2.43 -5.90
C PRO A 179 11.52 3.18 -5.88
N GLU A 180 11.55 4.49 -6.12
CA GLU A 180 10.38 5.38 -6.10
C GLU A 180 9.23 4.84 -6.98
N GLU A 181 9.55 4.37 -8.19
CA GLU A 181 8.61 3.83 -9.15
C GLU A 181 7.96 2.51 -8.74
N GLU A 182 8.56 1.81 -7.76
CA GLU A 182 8.03 0.56 -7.22
C GLU A 182 7.19 0.76 -5.94
N ARG A 183 7.21 1.94 -5.31
CA ARG A 183 6.49 2.27 -4.05
C ARG A 183 4.98 2.40 -4.27
N TYR A 184 4.32 1.28 -4.51
CA TYR A 184 2.89 1.23 -4.87
C TYR A 184 1.94 1.39 -3.68
N TYR A 185 2.30 0.87 -2.51
CA TYR A 185 1.51 1.03 -1.29
C TYR A 185 2.15 2.10 -0.41
N LEU A 186 1.33 3.00 0.11
CA LEU A 186 1.69 3.93 1.18
C LEU A 186 1.03 3.44 2.47
N ILE A 187 1.79 3.37 3.54
CA ILE A 187 1.31 3.02 4.87
C ILE A 187 1.56 4.21 5.78
N LYS A 188 0.48 4.87 6.23
CA LYS A 188 0.55 5.98 7.18
C LYS A 188 0.29 5.45 8.58
N CYS A 189 1.24 5.63 9.49
CA CYS A 189 1.10 5.28 10.89
C CYS A 189 0.96 6.57 11.71
N SER A 190 -0.04 6.63 12.57
CA SER A 190 -0.33 7.79 13.42
C SER A 190 -0.78 7.34 14.81
N GLN A 191 -0.47 8.13 15.83
CA GLN A 191 -1.06 7.91 17.15
C GLN A 191 -2.56 8.21 17.14
N PHE A 192 -3.30 7.50 17.99
CA PHE A 192 -4.70 7.83 18.24
C PHE A 192 -4.81 9.22 18.86
N PRO A 193 -5.85 10.00 18.50
CA PRO A 193 -6.06 11.35 19.03
C PRO A 193 -6.35 11.31 20.53
N LEU A 194 -6.27 12.48 21.16
CA LEU A 194 -6.64 12.66 22.56
C LEU A 194 -8.08 12.18 22.79
N GLU A 195 -8.34 11.62 23.97
CA GLU A 195 -9.64 11.07 24.41
C GLU A 195 -10.11 9.82 23.66
N HIS A 196 -9.32 9.30 22.72
CA HIS A 196 -9.62 8.03 22.08
C HIS A 196 -9.37 6.85 23.04
N ARG A 197 -10.20 5.80 22.96
CA ARG A 197 -10.06 4.59 23.80
C ARG A 197 -8.69 3.89 23.70
N HIS A 198 -8.01 4.09 22.58
CA HIS A 198 -6.68 3.54 22.28
C HIS A 198 -5.59 4.61 22.35
N GLN A 199 -5.86 5.76 22.97
CA GLN A 199 -4.86 6.82 23.11
C GLN A 199 -3.60 6.28 23.79
N HIS A 200 -2.45 6.84 23.42
CA HIS A 200 -1.19 6.50 24.07
C HIS A 200 -1.22 6.90 25.54
N HIS A 201 -0.71 6.03 26.40
CA HIS A 201 -0.50 6.32 27.81
C HIS A 201 0.84 5.71 28.23
N PRO A 202 1.80 6.46 28.78
CA PRO A 202 3.15 5.94 29.05
C PRO A 202 3.26 4.77 30.03
N SER A 203 2.22 4.52 30.83
CA SER A 203 2.14 3.34 31.71
C SER A 203 1.75 2.07 30.97
N ASN A 204 1.11 2.20 29.81
CA ASN A 204 0.81 1.08 28.94
C ASN A 204 2.17 0.71 28.31
N GLY A 205 2.66 -0.51 28.54
CA GLY A 205 3.94 -0.98 27.97
C GLY A 205 3.96 -1.07 26.44
N PHE A 206 3.01 -0.43 25.76
CA PHE A 206 2.82 -0.40 24.33
C PHE A 206 2.33 0.99 23.88
N LEU A 207 2.58 1.29 22.62
CA LEU A 207 2.07 2.46 21.90
C LEU A 207 1.01 1.98 20.89
N GLY A 208 -0.23 2.42 21.06
CA GLY A 208 -1.31 2.15 20.12
C GLY A 208 -1.23 3.08 18.90
N LEU A 209 -1.30 2.49 17.70
CA LEU A 209 -1.20 3.19 16.43
C LEU A 209 -2.44 2.90 15.58
N GLN A 210 -2.90 3.92 14.86
CA GLN A 210 -3.76 3.75 13.71
C GLN A 210 -2.91 3.66 12.45
N VAL A 211 -3.00 2.53 11.77
CA VAL A 211 -2.29 2.26 10.51
C VAL A 211 -3.30 2.35 9.37
N ASP A 212 -3.00 3.18 8.37
CA ASP A 212 -3.80 3.37 7.15
C ASP A 212 -2.99 2.92 5.93
N ILE A 213 -3.36 1.79 5.34
CA ILE A 213 -2.69 1.23 4.15
C ILE A 213 -3.47 1.69 2.92
N GLN A 214 -2.77 2.34 1.98
CA GLN A 214 -3.35 3.05 0.83
C GLN A 214 -2.72 2.60 -0.50
N TRP A 215 -3.54 2.48 -1.56
CA TRP A 215 -3.09 2.17 -2.92
C TRP A 215 -4.09 2.62 -3.99
N PRO A 216 -3.63 2.88 -5.23
CA PRO A 216 -2.24 3.06 -5.63
C PRO A 216 -1.65 4.35 -5.05
N TYR A 217 -0.41 4.32 -4.57
CA TYR A 217 0.33 5.50 -4.12
C TYR A 217 1.16 6.12 -5.25
N LYS A 218 2.20 5.42 -5.72
CA LYS A 218 2.97 5.77 -6.91
C LYS A 218 2.73 4.71 -7.98
N VAL A 219 2.60 5.15 -9.24
CA VAL A 219 2.49 4.26 -10.40
C VAL A 219 3.56 4.63 -11.43
N PRO A 220 4.17 3.65 -12.11
CA PRO A 220 5.15 3.92 -13.17
C PRO A 220 4.56 4.82 -14.24
N ASP A 221 5.31 5.86 -14.62
CA ASP A 221 4.97 6.80 -15.66
C ASP A 221 6.24 7.16 -16.44
N PRO A 222 6.51 6.47 -17.57
CA PRO A 222 7.71 6.71 -18.36
C PRO A 222 7.71 8.06 -19.08
N SER A 223 6.59 8.79 -19.07
CA SER A 223 6.52 10.14 -19.62
C SER A 223 6.99 11.20 -18.62
N ASN A 224 7.05 10.86 -17.33
CA ASN A 224 7.57 11.73 -16.28
C ASN A 224 9.09 11.56 -16.16
N SER A 225 9.82 12.66 -15.93
CA SER A 225 11.26 12.64 -15.67
C SER A 225 11.65 11.82 -14.44
N GLU A 226 10.76 11.71 -13.46
CA GLU A 226 10.97 10.89 -12.27
C GLU A 226 10.66 9.40 -12.50
N GLY A 227 10.07 9.02 -13.64
CA GLY A 227 9.71 7.64 -13.97
C GLY A 227 8.45 7.11 -13.27
N TYR A 228 7.82 7.92 -12.43
CA TYR A 228 6.57 7.58 -11.73
C TYR A 228 5.66 8.81 -11.60
N ARG A 229 4.39 8.58 -11.32
CA ARG A 229 3.44 9.63 -10.91
C ARG A 229 2.79 9.27 -9.58
N ARG A 230 2.57 10.28 -8.75
CA ARG A 230 1.83 10.14 -7.49
C ARG A 230 0.34 10.23 -7.76
N ILE A 231 -0.42 9.40 -7.07
CA ILE A 231 -1.87 9.40 -7.12
C ILE A 231 -2.38 10.26 -5.97
N PRO A 232 -3.23 11.27 -6.22
CA PRO A 232 -3.85 12.06 -5.15
C PRO A 232 -4.61 11.18 -4.14
N PHE A 233 -4.61 11.57 -2.87
CA PHE A 233 -5.24 10.80 -1.77
C PHE A 233 -6.70 10.42 -2.07
N ARG A 234 -7.49 11.35 -2.64
CA ARG A 234 -8.91 11.13 -2.99
C ARG A 234 -9.18 9.96 -3.96
N PHE A 235 -8.15 9.51 -4.69
CA PHE A 235 -8.27 8.43 -5.68
C PHE A 235 -7.68 7.11 -5.19
N ARG A 236 -7.19 7.06 -3.95
CA ARG A 236 -6.60 5.85 -3.38
C ARG A 236 -7.69 5.04 -2.67
N ASN A 237 -7.66 3.73 -2.86
CA ASN A 237 -8.29 2.80 -1.93
C ASN A 237 -7.45 2.77 -0.66
N HIS A 238 -8.11 2.51 0.45
CA HIS A 238 -7.43 2.35 1.72
C HIS A 238 -8.23 1.53 2.72
N PHE A 239 -7.54 0.97 3.70
CA PHE A 239 -8.17 0.43 4.90
C PHE A 239 -7.34 0.75 6.12
N ARG A 240 -8.02 0.80 7.26
CA ARG A 240 -7.42 1.18 8.54
C ARG A 240 -7.52 0.05 9.54
N LEU A 241 -6.46 -0.11 10.32
CA LEU A 241 -6.41 -1.07 11.41
C LEU A 241 -5.69 -0.46 12.63
N PRO A 242 -6.07 -0.86 13.86
CA PRO A 242 -5.25 -0.61 15.03
C PRO A 242 -4.07 -1.58 15.07
N MET A 243 -2.88 -1.08 15.43
CA MET A 243 -1.69 -1.89 15.73
C MET A 243 -1.05 -1.38 17.02
N ALA A 244 -0.16 -2.18 17.62
CA ALA A 244 0.56 -1.79 18.81
C ALA A 244 2.02 -2.21 18.73
N ILE A 245 2.92 -1.32 19.15
CA ILE A 245 4.34 -1.62 19.34
C ILE A 245 4.66 -1.61 20.83
N THR A 246 5.34 -2.64 21.31
CA THR A 246 5.75 -2.76 22.71
C THR A 246 7.11 -2.11 22.96
N ARG A 247 7.33 -1.66 24.19
CA ARG A 247 8.65 -1.18 24.63
C ARG A 247 9.69 -2.29 24.73
#